data_AF-A0A8S2R6N9-F1
#
_entry.id   AF-A0A8S2R6N9-F1
#
_cell.length_a   1.000
_cell.length_b   1.000
_cell.length_c   1.000
_cell.angle_alpha   90.00
_cell.angle_beta   90.00
_cell.angle_gamma   90.00
#
_symmetry.space_group_name_H-M   'P 1'
#
loop_
_entity.id
_entity.type
_entity.pdbx_description
1 polymer ?
#
loop_
_entity_poly.entity_id
_entity_poly.type
_entity_poly.pdbx_seq_one_letter_code
_entity_poly.pdbx_strand_id
1 'polypeptide(L)'
;MAKTAGERAKVYRERIKKDKVTHEQVKVKASQRSNSIRTKLTGKALENFRANANYRQRKCRLNKRKRLINNKPPSSFQNCRSFGKAMKKVTSALPKCDKKKKAVIQHLAQKYDLVPKPVQQRTCAHISDKIKNAVHKFYLRDDVSYQLPGKRDTIVTKNDDNTQITYQKRILLNNLRESFELFIEENKGIIISCSSFADLRPPFVVAKAALAHRICVCIYHENVNLLLKAIDKFVKGNVCSSLQQFTRTLVCNTVNQECMFLACPLCESNFQEKVIDNVVNGATRIKWRQWVNINGRAEKKEFEGSVDETVELLKSKVKYFLFHVYVKSVQAA
;
A
#
# COMPACT_ATOMS: atom_id res chain seq x y z
N MET A 1 -44.54 38.24 40.90
CA MET A 1 -43.58 38.53 41.99
C MET A 1 -42.88 39.85 41.72
N ALA A 2 -42.75 40.73 42.73
CA ALA A 2 -42.02 41.98 42.56
C ALA A 2 -40.54 41.67 42.25
N LYS A 3 -40.02 42.18 41.12
CA LYS A 3 -38.62 41.98 40.74
C LYS A 3 -37.70 42.48 41.86
N THR A 4 -36.67 41.72 42.16
CA THR A 4 -35.64 42.15 43.12
C THR A 4 -34.93 43.40 42.60
N ALA A 5 -34.32 44.19 43.50
CA ALA A 5 -33.59 45.40 43.11
C ALA A 5 -32.47 45.09 42.08
N GLY A 6 -31.80 43.94 42.24
CA GLY A 6 -30.74 43.48 41.32
C GLY A 6 -31.26 43.17 39.92
N GLU A 7 -32.42 42.53 39.82
CA GLU A 7 -33.04 42.21 38.52
C GLU A 7 -33.56 43.45 37.82
N ARG A 8 -34.17 44.39 38.55
CA ARG A 8 -34.57 45.70 37.99
C ARG A 8 -33.37 46.45 37.42
N ALA A 9 -32.24 46.46 38.14
CA ALA A 9 -31.00 47.06 37.68
C ALA A 9 -30.36 46.34 36.47
N LYS A 10 -30.54 45.02 36.35
CA LYS A 10 -30.05 44.25 35.18
C LYS A 10 -30.84 44.61 33.93
N VAL A 11 -32.18 44.61 34.02
CA VAL A 11 -33.09 44.96 32.91
C VAL A 11 -32.85 46.40 32.44
N TYR A 12 -32.66 47.34 33.38
CA TYR A 12 -32.32 48.72 33.04
C TYR A 12 -30.98 48.83 32.28
N ARG A 13 -29.94 48.11 32.73
CA ARG A 13 -28.63 48.07 32.07
C ARG A 13 -28.69 47.48 30.66
N GLU A 14 -29.49 46.44 30.47
CA GLU A 14 -29.71 45.82 29.15
C GLU A 14 -30.48 46.77 28.22
N ARG A 15 -31.46 47.52 28.73
CA ARG A 15 -32.20 48.52 27.96
C ARG A 15 -31.28 49.65 27.48
N ILE A 16 -30.44 50.20 28.36
CA ILE A 16 -29.49 51.27 28.00
C ILE A 16 -28.48 50.77 26.96
N LYS A 17 -27.99 49.53 27.05
CA LYS A 17 -27.02 48.98 26.09
C LYS A 17 -27.57 48.84 24.67
N LYS A 18 -28.89 48.75 24.49
CA LYS A 18 -29.51 48.65 23.16
C LYS A 18 -29.47 49.97 22.40
N ASP A 19 -29.52 51.10 23.11
CA ASP A 19 -29.38 52.43 22.53
C ASP A 19 -27.94 52.95 22.71
N LYS A 20 -27.17 52.93 21.62
CA LYS A 20 -25.76 53.34 21.64
C LYS A 20 -25.55 54.79 22.10
N VAL A 21 -26.46 55.71 21.75
CA VAL A 21 -26.31 57.13 22.08
C VAL A 21 -26.52 57.33 23.58
N THR A 22 -27.60 56.77 24.12
CA THR A 22 -27.90 56.83 25.55
C THR A 22 -26.85 56.08 26.38
N HIS A 23 -26.33 54.95 25.88
CA HIS A 23 -25.26 54.21 26.54
C HIS A 23 -23.96 55.03 26.68
N GLU A 24 -23.55 55.71 25.61
CA GLU A 24 -22.32 56.52 25.65
C GLU A 24 -22.51 57.76 26.53
N GLN A 25 -23.67 58.43 26.50
CA GLN A 25 -23.98 59.54 27.41
C GLN A 25 -23.95 59.13 28.89
N VAL A 26 -24.50 57.97 29.22
CA VAL A 26 -24.46 57.42 30.59
C VAL A 26 -23.03 57.10 31.02
N LYS A 27 -22.22 56.56 30.12
CA LYS A 27 -20.80 56.26 30.35
C LYS A 27 -19.97 57.52 30.57
N VAL A 28 -20.19 58.56 29.78
CA VAL A 28 -19.56 59.88 29.95
C VAL A 28 -19.96 60.51 31.30
N LYS A 29 -21.26 60.53 31.64
CA LYS A 29 -21.73 61.04 32.94
C LYS A 29 -21.17 60.25 34.12
N ALA A 30 -21.08 58.92 34.02
CA ALA A 30 -20.47 58.09 35.06
C ALA A 30 -18.96 58.35 35.21
N SER A 31 -18.26 58.53 34.08
CA SER A 31 -16.84 58.91 34.07
C SER A 31 -16.63 60.29 34.71
N GLN A 32 -17.44 61.29 34.36
CA GLN A 32 -17.42 62.62 34.96
C GLN A 32 -17.69 62.58 36.47
N ARG A 33 -18.68 61.79 36.93
CA ARG A 33 -18.94 61.58 38.36
C ARG A 33 -17.74 60.97 39.07
N SER A 34 -17.14 59.91 38.50
CA SER A 34 -15.96 59.25 39.07
C SER A 34 -14.74 60.17 39.12
N ASN A 35 -14.50 60.95 38.05
CA ASN A 35 -13.45 61.95 38.01
C ASN A 35 -13.71 63.10 38.97
N SER A 36 -14.95 63.56 39.12
CA SER A 36 -15.29 64.65 40.05
C SER A 36 -15.03 64.28 41.51
N ILE A 37 -15.24 63.01 41.90
CA ILE A 37 -14.87 62.50 43.22
C ILE A 37 -13.34 62.51 43.38
N ARG A 38 -12.60 62.22 42.31
CA ARG A 38 -11.13 62.19 42.34
C ARG A 38 -10.49 63.58 42.31
N THR A 39 -11.08 64.55 41.61
CA THR A 39 -10.54 65.90 41.42
C THR A 39 -10.96 66.89 42.52
N LYS A 40 -12.08 66.66 43.21
CA LYS A 40 -12.54 67.50 44.33
C LYS A 40 -11.89 67.17 45.68
N LEU A 41 -11.12 66.08 45.77
CA LEU A 41 -10.43 65.68 46.99
C LEU A 41 -9.05 66.32 47.05
N THR A 42 -8.77 67.04 48.14
CA THR A 42 -7.47 67.68 48.42
C THR A 42 -6.94 67.26 49.80
N GLY A 43 -5.63 67.40 50.00
CA GLY A 43 -4.95 67.11 51.28
C GLY A 43 -5.12 65.67 51.78
N LYS A 44 -5.35 65.52 53.10
CA LYS A 44 -5.41 64.25 53.82
C LYS A 44 -6.50 63.29 53.31
N ALA A 45 -7.60 63.82 52.78
CA ALA A 45 -8.67 63.02 52.20
C ALA A 45 -8.26 62.34 50.88
N LEU A 46 -7.45 63.02 50.06
CA LEU A 46 -6.92 62.45 48.82
C LEU A 46 -5.88 61.36 49.10
N GLU A 47 -5.04 61.54 50.11
CA GLU A 47 -4.07 60.54 50.56
C GLU A 47 -4.76 59.28 51.07
N ASN A 48 -5.78 59.41 51.92
CA ASN A 48 -6.60 58.29 52.39
C ASN A 48 -7.31 57.56 51.24
N PHE A 49 -7.82 58.30 50.25
CA PHE A 49 -8.43 57.70 49.06
C PHE A 49 -7.42 56.87 48.25
N ARG A 50 -6.21 57.41 48.03
CA ARG A 50 -5.12 56.71 47.34
C ARG A 50 -4.65 55.48 48.13
N ALA A 51 -4.48 55.61 49.45
CA ALA A 51 -4.11 54.51 50.34
C ALA A 51 -5.14 53.38 50.30
N ASN A 52 -6.44 53.71 50.36
CA ASN A 52 -7.52 52.73 50.26
C ASN A 52 -7.65 52.10 48.87
N ALA A 53 -7.36 52.84 47.80
CA ALA A 53 -7.28 52.28 46.44
C ALA A 53 -6.12 51.28 46.32
N ASN A 54 -4.94 51.63 46.83
CA ASN A 54 -3.77 50.76 46.88
C ASN A 54 -4.03 49.52 47.74
N TYR A 55 -4.68 49.66 48.90
CA TYR A 55 -5.07 48.55 49.76
C TYR A 55 -6.03 47.60 49.04
N ARG A 56 -7.08 48.13 48.38
CA ARG A 56 -8.02 47.32 47.59
C ARG A 56 -7.32 46.57 46.46
N GLN A 57 -6.40 47.24 45.76
CA GLN A 57 -5.63 46.61 44.69
C GLN A 57 -4.70 45.52 45.23
N ARG A 58 -4.02 45.76 46.36
CA ARG A 58 -3.18 44.77 47.06
C ARG A 58 -4.00 43.56 47.51
N LYS A 59 -5.16 43.76 48.13
CA LYS A 59 -6.09 42.71 48.55
C LYS A 59 -6.60 41.89 47.36
N CYS A 60 -6.94 42.52 46.24
CA CYS A 60 -7.33 41.83 45.01
C CYS A 60 -6.18 40.98 44.43
N ARG A 61 -4.95 41.50 44.41
CA ARG A 61 -3.76 40.76 43.96
C ARG A 61 -3.48 39.55 44.87
N LEU A 62 -3.58 39.73 46.19
CA LEU A 62 -3.43 38.65 47.18
C LEU A 62 -4.50 37.58 47.02
N ASN A 63 -5.77 37.95 46.84
CA ASN A 63 -6.85 36.99 46.63
C ASN A 63 -6.69 36.24 45.30
N LYS A 64 -6.22 36.90 44.23
CA LYS A 64 -5.89 36.24 42.97
C LYS A 64 -4.75 35.25 43.15
N ARG A 65 -3.72 35.59 43.94
CA ARG A 65 -2.61 34.69 44.29
C ARG A 65 -3.09 33.49 45.11
N LYS A 66 -3.96 33.70 46.12
CA LYS A 66 -4.57 32.62 46.91
C LYS A 66 -5.41 31.66 46.05
N ARG A 67 -6.22 32.18 45.11
CA ARG A 67 -6.99 31.36 44.16
C ARG A 67 -6.10 30.53 43.23
N LEU A 68 -4.94 31.05 42.82
CA LEU A 68 -3.97 30.32 42.00
C LEU A 68 -3.21 29.23 42.78
N ILE A 69 -3.09 29.39 44.10
CA ILE A 69 -2.47 28.40 44.99
C ILE A 69 -3.47 27.27 45.29
N ASN A 70 -4.74 27.59 45.56
CA ASN A 70 -5.74 26.58 45.93
C ASN A 70 -6.24 25.70 44.76
N ASN A 71 -5.97 26.07 43.50
CA ASN A 71 -6.43 25.34 42.31
C ASN A 71 -5.31 24.60 41.56
N LYS A 72 -4.13 24.38 42.17
CA LYS A 72 -3.03 23.69 41.48
C LYS A 72 -2.81 22.27 42.01
N PRO A 73 -2.83 21.23 41.15
CA PRO A 73 -2.12 20.00 41.46
C PRO A 73 -0.61 20.28 41.59
N PRO A 74 0.16 19.40 42.25
CA PRO A 74 1.60 19.59 42.44
C PRO A 74 2.27 19.67 41.06
N SER A 75 2.62 20.89 40.67
CA SER A 75 3.24 21.20 39.38
C SER A 75 4.74 21.16 39.60
N SER A 76 5.44 20.23 38.94
CA SER A 76 6.90 20.12 38.89
C SER A 76 7.61 21.41 38.38
N PHE A 77 6.86 22.36 37.82
CA PHE A 77 7.37 23.66 37.41
C PHE A 77 7.20 24.73 38.51
N GLN A 78 8.29 25.45 38.82
CA GLN A 78 8.37 26.48 39.87
C GLN A 78 7.35 27.64 39.73
N ASN A 79 6.92 28.00 38.51
CA ASN A 79 5.90 29.03 38.30
C ASN A 79 5.11 28.82 36.99
N CYS A 80 3.94 29.47 36.86
CA CYS A 80 3.12 29.32 35.64
C CYS A 80 3.81 29.87 34.37
N ARG A 81 4.73 30.83 34.53
CA ARG A 81 5.45 31.41 33.39
C ARG A 81 6.44 30.41 32.80
N SER A 82 7.12 29.61 33.63
CA SER A 82 8.07 28.59 33.16
C SER A 82 7.34 27.45 32.44
N PHE A 83 6.19 26.99 32.95
CA PHE A 83 5.34 26.03 32.24
C PHE A 83 4.89 26.56 30.87
N GLY A 84 4.40 27.81 30.81
CA GLY A 84 3.98 28.42 29.54
C GLY A 84 5.12 28.54 28.53
N LYS A 85 6.34 28.89 28.97
CA LYS A 85 7.54 28.94 28.11
C LYS A 85 7.90 27.54 27.58
N ALA A 86 7.86 26.52 28.43
CA ALA A 86 8.14 25.13 28.04
C ALA A 86 7.12 24.64 27.00
N MET A 87 5.82 24.86 27.25
CA MET A 87 4.75 24.47 26.34
C MET A 87 4.87 25.18 24.98
N LYS A 88 5.24 26.46 24.96
CA LYS A 88 5.46 27.21 23.71
C LYS A 88 6.58 26.62 22.87
N LYS A 89 7.70 26.20 23.48
CA LYS A 89 8.81 25.54 22.77
C LYS A 89 8.39 24.20 22.16
N VAL A 90 7.67 23.38 22.93
CA VAL A 90 7.18 22.07 22.46
C VAL A 90 6.19 22.24 21.31
N THR A 91 5.21 23.14 21.46
CA THR A 91 4.20 23.39 20.42
C THR A 91 4.81 23.94 19.12
N SER A 92 5.85 24.78 19.20
CA SER A 92 6.55 25.26 18.00
C SER A 92 7.37 24.18 17.28
N ALA A 93 7.80 23.14 17.98
CA ALA A 93 8.59 22.04 17.41
C ALA A 93 7.74 20.92 16.83
N LEU A 94 6.41 20.90 17.08
CA LEU A 94 5.52 19.88 16.55
C LEU A 94 5.19 20.13 15.06
N PRO A 95 4.90 19.06 14.29
CA PRO A 95 4.52 19.18 12.87
C PRO A 95 3.29 20.09 12.68
N LYS A 96 3.14 20.77 11.54
CA LYS A 96 1.96 21.63 11.27
C LYS A 96 0.65 20.84 11.10
N CYS A 97 0.72 19.64 10.50
CA CYS A 97 -0.45 18.79 10.21
C CYS A 97 -0.98 18.07 11.46
N ASP A 98 -2.28 18.16 11.73
CA ASP A 98 -2.89 17.66 12.96
C ASP A 98 -2.81 16.13 13.12
N LYS A 99 -2.92 15.36 12.02
CA LYS A 99 -2.73 13.90 12.05
C LYS A 99 -1.32 13.53 12.53
N LYS A 100 -0.30 14.24 12.02
CA LYS A 100 1.11 14.04 12.40
C LYS A 100 1.37 14.48 13.84
N LYS A 101 0.78 15.60 14.29
CA LYS A 101 0.85 16.02 15.71
C LYS A 101 0.31 14.93 16.64
N LYS A 102 -0.88 14.42 16.34
CA LYS A 102 -1.55 13.39 17.17
C LYS A 102 -0.69 12.12 17.27
N ALA A 103 -0.12 11.65 16.16
CA ALA A 103 0.74 10.48 16.14
C ALA A 103 2.02 10.68 16.99
N VAL A 104 2.69 11.82 16.86
CA VAL A 104 3.90 12.15 17.64
C VAL A 104 3.60 12.23 19.13
N ILE A 105 2.50 12.90 19.52
CA ILE A 105 2.08 13.01 20.92
C ILE A 105 1.74 11.62 21.49
N GLN A 106 1.04 10.78 20.72
CA GLN A 106 0.70 9.42 21.13
C GLN A 106 1.95 8.55 21.35
N HIS A 107 2.93 8.64 20.45
CA HIS A 107 4.22 7.94 20.63
C HIS A 107 5.01 8.46 21.82
N LEU A 108 5.04 9.78 22.05
CA LEU A 108 5.69 10.35 23.23
C LEU A 108 5.02 9.87 24.52
N ALA A 109 3.68 9.87 24.57
CA ALA A 109 2.93 9.37 25.72
C ALA A 109 3.21 7.88 25.99
N GLN A 110 3.35 7.07 24.94
CA GLN A 110 3.75 5.66 25.05
C GLN A 110 5.21 5.47 25.48
N LYS A 111 6.12 6.39 25.09
CA LYS A 111 7.54 6.32 25.45
C LYS A 111 7.79 6.59 26.94
N TYR A 112 6.95 7.44 27.53
CA TYR A 112 7.02 7.79 28.96
C TYR A 112 5.99 7.04 29.81
N ASP A 113 5.45 5.93 29.30
CA ASP A 113 4.52 5.04 29.99
C ASP A 113 3.26 5.74 30.55
N LEU A 114 2.86 6.88 29.94
CA LEU A 114 1.64 7.60 30.30
C LEU A 114 0.39 6.97 29.67
N VAL A 115 0.58 6.24 28.57
CA VAL A 115 -0.47 5.50 27.87
C VAL A 115 0.09 4.13 27.49
N PRO A 116 -0.62 3.03 27.78
CA PRO A 116 -0.18 1.71 27.35
C PRO A 116 -0.05 1.67 25.83
N LYS A 117 1.01 1.04 25.33
CA LYS A 117 1.08 0.72 23.90
C LYS A 117 -0.15 -0.11 23.56
N PRO A 118 -0.89 0.22 22.47
CA PRO A 118 -1.96 -0.65 22.02
C PRO A 118 -1.33 -2.02 21.78
N VAL A 119 -1.70 -2.98 22.61
CA VAL A 119 -1.41 -4.38 22.33
C VAL A 119 -2.15 -4.63 21.03
N GLN A 120 -1.41 -4.75 19.93
CA GLN A 120 -1.97 -5.37 18.74
C GLN A 120 -2.26 -6.81 19.16
N GLN A 121 -3.45 -7.04 19.70
CA GLN A 121 -4.02 -8.36 19.69
C GLN A 121 -4.14 -8.70 18.21
N ARG A 122 -3.13 -9.43 17.69
CA ARG A 122 -3.35 -10.24 16.51
C ARG A 122 -4.45 -11.19 16.94
N THR A 123 -5.69 -10.83 16.65
CA THR A 123 -6.75 -11.82 16.58
C THR A 123 -6.31 -12.74 15.46
N CYS A 124 -5.52 -13.75 15.82
CA CYS A 124 -5.37 -14.92 15.00
C CYS A 124 -6.77 -15.53 15.05
N ALA A 125 -7.67 -15.03 14.19
CA ALA A 125 -8.98 -15.62 14.02
C ALA A 125 -8.68 -17.07 13.70
N HIS A 126 -8.96 -17.95 14.66
CA HIS A 126 -8.57 -19.33 14.57
C HIS A 126 -9.25 -19.89 13.32
N ILE A 127 -8.45 -20.13 12.28
CA ILE A 127 -8.96 -20.67 11.03
C ILE A 127 -9.53 -22.03 11.37
N SER A 128 -10.84 -22.21 11.14
CA SER A 128 -11.48 -23.48 11.44
C SER A 128 -10.77 -24.63 10.72
N ASP A 129 -10.68 -25.79 11.36
CA ASP A 129 -9.99 -26.94 10.75
C ASP A 129 -10.70 -27.41 9.47
N LYS A 130 -12.00 -27.13 9.34
CA LYS A 130 -12.76 -27.31 8.09
C LYS A 130 -12.14 -26.52 6.93
N ILE A 131 -11.78 -25.26 7.16
CA ILE A 131 -11.14 -24.40 6.15
C ILE A 131 -9.72 -24.90 5.86
N LYS A 132 -8.94 -25.25 6.90
CA LYS A 132 -7.59 -25.80 6.71
C LYS A 132 -7.61 -27.06 5.84
N ASN A 133 -8.52 -27.97 6.13
CA ASN A 133 -8.70 -29.20 5.37
C ASN A 133 -9.17 -28.94 3.94
N ALA A 134 -10.06 -27.96 3.71
CA ALA A 134 -10.47 -27.57 2.37
C ALA A 134 -9.29 -27.02 1.54
N VAL A 135 -8.48 -26.14 2.12
CA VAL A 135 -7.27 -25.60 1.48
C VAL A 135 -6.25 -26.72 1.20
N HIS A 136 -6.02 -27.62 2.16
CA HIS A 136 -5.10 -28.74 1.99
C HIS A 136 -5.57 -29.69 0.87
N LYS A 137 -6.87 -30.01 0.82
CA LYS A 137 -7.45 -30.82 -0.26
C LYS A 137 -7.34 -30.13 -1.62
N PHE A 138 -7.58 -28.82 -1.67
CA PHE A 138 -7.44 -28.03 -2.89
C PHE A 138 -6.02 -28.13 -3.47
N TYR A 139 -4.99 -27.93 -2.65
CA TYR A 139 -3.59 -28.05 -3.09
C TYR A 139 -3.21 -29.45 -3.59
N LEU A 140 -3.89 -30.50 -3.10
CA LEU A 140 -3.60 -31.89 -3.48
C LEU A 140 -4.26 -32.34 -4.78
N ARG A 141 -5.16 -31.55 -5.37
CA ARG A 141 -5.80 -31.92 -6.64
C ARG A 141 -4.80 -31.88 -7.79
N ASP A 142 -4.91 -32.82 -8.73
CA ASP A 142 -4.00 -32.94 -9.88
C ASP A 142 -4.13 -31.79 -10.89
N ASP A 143 -5.27 -31.10 -10.90
CA ASP A 143 -5.51 -29.89 -11.70
C ASP A 143 -4.96 -28.60 -11.07
N VAL A 144 -4.58 -28.64 -9.78
CA VAL A 144 -3.98 -27.51 -9.05
C VAL A 144 -2.47 -27.70 -8.89
N SER A 145 -2.04 -28.90 -8.54
CA SER A 145 -0.63 -29.27 -8.45
C SER A 145 -0.42 -30.66 -9.03
N TYR A 146 0.73 -30.92 -9.66
CA TYR A 146 1.05 -32.26 -10.14
C TYR A 146 2.25 -32.84 -9.38
N GLN A 147 2.25 -34.15 -9.19
CA GLN A 147 3.33 -34.85 -8.49
C GLN A 147 4.53 -35.05 -9.43
N LEU A 148 5.74 -34.77 -8.93
CA LEU A 148 6.96 -35.04 -9.68
C LEU A 148 7.24 -36.55 -9.72
N PRO A 149 7.72 -37.11 -10.85
CA PRO A 149 7.97 -38.54 -10.99
C PRO A 149 9.32 -39.00 -10.43
N GLY A 150 10.26 -38.09 -10.15
CA GLY A 150 11.63 -38.44 -9.80
C GLY A 150 11.77 -38.98 -8.38
N LYS A 151 12.52 -40.08 -8.20
CA LYS A 151 12.81 -40.64 -6.85
C LYS A 151 13.55 -39.66 -5.92
N ARG A 152 14.28 -38.69 -6.48
CA ARG A 152 14.98 -37.63 -5.74
C ARG A 152 14.09 -36.41 -5.46
N ASP A 153 12.90 -36.35 -6.05
CA ASP A 153 11.96 -35.25 -5.87
C ASP A 153 11.11 -35.48 -4.61
N THR A 154 11.76 -35.70 -3.48
CA THR A 154 11.11 -35.92 -2.18
C THR A 154 11.41 -34.76 -1.22
N ILE A 155 10.49 -34.53 -0.29
CA ILE A 155 10.62 -33.58 0.83
C ILE A 155 10.35 -34.34 2.12
N VAL A 156 11.28 -34.24 3.06
CA VAL A 156 11.12 -34.78 4.41
C VAL A 156 10.51 -33.69 5.28
N THR A 157 9.35 -33.98 5.89
CA THR A 157 8.64 -33.09 6.81
C THR A 157 8.52 -33.77 8.17
N LYS A 158 8.54 -32.99 9.26
CA LYS A 158 8.27 -33.48 10.61
C LYS A 158 6.79 -33.33 10.91
N ASN A 159 6.16 -34.39 11.42
CA ASN A 159 4.81 -34.33 11.96
C ASN A 159 4.80 -33.75 13.38
N ASP A 160 3.59 -33.48 13.89
CA ASP A 160 3.35 -33.02 15.25
C ASP A 160 3.93 -34.00 16.30
N ASP A 161 3.99 -35.29 15.99
CA ASP A 161 4.59 -36.34 16.83
C ASP A 161 6.13 -36.44 16.72
N ASN A 162 6.79 -35.45 16.11
CA ASN A 162 8.23 -35.43 15.80
C ASN A 162 8.73 -36.56 14.87
N THR A 163 7.84 -37.36 14.30
CA THR A 163 8.17 -38.39 13.31
C THR A 163 8.46 -37.74 11.95
N GLN A 164 9.46 -38.27 11.23
CA GLN A 164 9.79 -37.80 9.90
C GLN A 164 9.00 -38.57 8.86
N ILE A 165 8.23 -37.85 8.03
CA ILE A 165 7.53 -38.41 6.89
C ILE A 165 8.13 -37.85 5.61
N THR A 166 8.39 -38.74 4.65
CA THR A 166 8.87 -38.37 3.32
C THR A 166 7.68 -38.28 2.37
N TYR A 167 7.48 -37.11 1.78
CA TYR A 167 6.47 -36.86 0.76
C TYR A 167 7.12 -36.68 -0.60
N GLN A 168 6.44 -37.11 -1.66
CA GLN A 168 6.82 -36.73 -3.02
C GLN A 168 6.46 -35.27 -3.27
N LYS A 169 7.38 -34.51 -3.88
CA LYS A 169 7.16 -33.11 -4.25
C LYS A 169 6.00 -33.01 -5.24
N ARG A 170 5.12 -32.05 -4.99
CA ARG A 170 4.12 -31.59 -5.94
C ARG A 170 4.46 -30.18 -6.40
N ILE A 171 4.19 -29.87 -7.66
CA ILE A 171 4.43 -28.55 -8.24
C ILE A 171 3.09 -27.89 -8.53
N LEU A 172 2.89 -26.69 -8.00
CA LEU A 172 1.75 -25.84 -8.35
C LEU A 172 1.78 -25.50 -9.85
N LEU A 173 0.65 -25.68 -10.52
CA LEU A 173 0.49 -25.36 -11.94
C LEU A 173 0.39 -23.84 -12.17
N ASN A 174 -0.37 -23.17 -11.31
CA ASN A 174 -0.63 -21.74 -11.31
C ASN A 174 0.22 -21.01 -10.26
N ASN A 175 0.29 -19.68 -10.34
CA ASN A 175 0.90 -18.91 -9.26
C ASN A 175 0.00 -18.94 -7.99
N LEU A 176 0.54 -18.53 -6.84
CA LEU A 176 -0.19 -18.58 -5.57
C LEU A 176 -1.45 -17.70 -5.57
N ARG A 177 -1.42 -16.56 -6.29
CA ARG A 177 -2.53 -15.63 -6.37
C ARG A 177 -3.67 -16.17 -7.22
N GLU A 178 -3.36 -16.68 -8.41
CA GLU A 178 -4.30 -17.37 -9.30
C GLU A 178 -4.93 -18.56 -8.58
N SER A 179 -4.12 -19.35 -7.86
CA SER A 179 -4.61 -20.49 -7.07
C SER A 179 -5.56 -20.07 -5.94
N PHE A 180 -5.29 -18.93 -5.30
CA PHE A 180 -6.17 -18.35 -4.29
C PHE A 180 -7.48 -17.86 -4.90
N GLU A 181 -7.43 -17.15 -6.03
CA GLU A 181 -8.62 -16.66 -6.73
C GLU A 181 -9.52 -17.82 -7.17
N LEU A 182 -8.94 -18.89 -7.74
CA LEU A 182 -9.65 -20.13 -8.07
C LEU A 182 -10.28 -20.78 -6.83
N PHE A 183 -9.55 -20.87 -5.72
CA PHE A 183 -10.08 -21.45 -4.49
C PHE A 183 -11.31 -20.69 -3.96
N ILE A 184 -11.26 -19.35 -3.98
CA ILE A 184 -12.38 -18.50 -3.54
C ILE A 184 -13.57 -18.61 -4.49
N GLU A 185 -13.32 -18.71 -5.80
CA GLU A 185 -14.36 -18.89 -6.81
C GLU A 185 -15.12 -20.22 -6.64
N GLU A 186 -14.39 -21.31 -6.41
CA GLU A 186 -14.95 -22.64 -6.16
C GLU A 186 -15.64 -22.74 -4.79
N ASN A 187 -15.13 -22.03 -3.78
CA ASN A 187 -15.61 -22.11 -2.39
C ASN A 187 -16.25 -20.79 -1.95
N LYS A 188 -17.32 -20.39 -2.65
CA LYS A 188 -18.09 -19.20 -2.33
C LYS A 188 -18.55 -19.24 -0.87
N GLY A 189 -18.22 -18.18 -0.12
CA GLY A 189 -18.58 -18.04 1.30
C GLY A 189 -17.47 -18.40 2.29
N ILE A 190 -16.34 -18.95 1.84
CA ILE A 190 -15.15 -19.07 2.70
C ILE A 190 -14.43 -17.72 2.78
N ILE A 191 -14.20 -17.23 4.00
CA ILE A 191 -13.45 -16.00 4.26
C ILE A 191 -12.05 -16.39 4.72
N ILE A 192 -11.06 -16.24 3.84
CA ILE A 192 -9.65 -16.45 4.14
C ILE A 192 -8.81 -15.44 3.38
N SER A 193 -7.73 -14.95 4.02
CA SER A 193 -6.80 -14.04 3.37
C SER A 193 -5.82 -14.80 2.45
N CYS A 194 -5.31 -14.14 1.41
CA CYS A 194 -4.30 -14.74 0.52
C CYS A 194 -3.04 -15.18 1.29
N SER A 195 -2.62 -14.43 2.32
CA SER A 195 -1.49 -14.81 3.18
C SER A 195 -1.78 -16.08 3.97
N SER A 196 -2.95 -16.15 4.63
CA SER A 196 -3.37 -17.35 5.37
C SER A 196 -3.50 -18.56 4.47
N PHE A 197 -4.01 -18.39 3.25
CA PHE A 197 -4.10 -19.46 2.24
C PHE A 197 -2.71 -19.96 1.81
N ALA A 198 -1.74 -19.06 1.64
CA ALA A 198 -0.37 -19.40 1.31
C ALA A 198 0.34 -20.12 2.48
N ASP A 199 0.09 -19.69 3.73
CA ASP A 199 0.66 -20.30 4.94
C ASP A 199 0.12 -21.72 5.17
N LEU A 200 -1.13 -21.99 4.78
CA LEU A 200 -1.75 -23.32 4.87
C LEU A 200 -1.32 -24.28 3.75
N ARG A 201 -0.43 -23.85 2.85
CA ARG A 201 0.09 -24.70 1.79
C ARG A 201 0.92 -25.84 2.38
N PRO A 202 0.67 -27.11 2.00
CA PRO A 202 1.49 -28.22 2.46
C PRO A 202 2.96 -28.02 2.05
N PRO A 203 3.94 -28.35 2.91
CA PRO A 203 5.35 -28.06 2.65
C PRO A 203 5.91 -28.82 1.43
N PHE A 204 5.32 -29.96 1.09
CA PHE A 204 5.68 -30.74 -0.10
C PHE A 204 5.05 -30.22 -1.41
N VAL A 205 4.15 -29.23 -1.34
CA VAL A 205 3.58 -28.54 -2.49
C VAL A 205 4.39 -27.27 -2.75
N VAL A 206 5.22 -27.32 -3.78
CA VAL A 206 6.20 -26.28 -4.09
C VAL A 206 5.69 -25.41 -5.24
N ALA A 207 5.96 -24.10 -5.16
CA ALA A 207 5.68 -23.19 -6.27
C ALA A 207 6.53 -23.54 -7.51
N LYS A 208 5.97 -23.35 -8.69
CA LYS A 208 6.65 -23.54 -9.98
C LYS A 208 7.97 -22.77 -10.09
N ALA A 209 8.06 -21.59 -9.47
CA ALA A 209 9.26 -20.76 -9.42
C ALA A 209 10.47 -21.44 -8.74
N ALA A 210 10.24 -22.45 -7.90
CA ALA A 210 11.32 -23.20 -7.25
C ALA A 210 11.95 -24.27 -8.16
N LEU A 211 11.37 -24.54 -9.34
CA LEU A 211 11.99 -25.44 -10.31
C LEU A 211 13.23 -24.78 -10.93
N ALA A 212 14.33 -25.54 -10.98
CA ALA A 212 15.61 -25.06 -11.52
C ALA A 212 15.54 -24.72 -13.02
N HIS A 213 14.61 -25.31 -13.76
CA HIS A 213 14.46 -25.08 -15.20
C HIS A 213 13.57 -23.85 -15.46
N ARG A 214 14.20 -22.67 -15.59
CA ARG A 214 13.53 -21.43 -16.04
C ARG A 214 13.22 -21.43 -17.55
N ILE A 215 13.65 -22.46 -18.28
CA ILE A 215 13.50 -22.55 -19.73
C ILE A 215 12.13 -23.14 -20.06
N CYS A 216 11.35 -22.44 -20.90
CA CYS A 216 10.08 -23.00 -21.37
C CYS A 216 10.38 -23.95 -22.53
N VAL A 217 9.90 -25.19 -22.44
CA VAL A 217 10.01 -26.21 -23.49
C VAL A 217 8.67 -26.45 -24.19
N CYS A 218 7.75 -25.50 -24.10
CA CYS A 218 6.45 -25.62 -24.76
C CYS A 218 6.61 -25.55 -26.28
N ILE A 219 5.60 -26.06 -26.99
CA ILE A 219 5.52 -26.03 -28.46
C ILE A 219 5.64 -24.61 -29.00
N TYR A 220 5.10 -23.59 -28.32
CA TYR A 220 5.20 -22.19 -28.74
C TYR A 220 6.64 -21.66 -28.75
N HIS A 221 7.44 -21.95 -27.72
CA HIS A 221 8.84 -21.53 -27.66
C HIS A 221 9.71 -22.37 -28.59
N GLU A 222 9.55 -23.69 -28.53
CA GLU A 222 10.43 -24.60 -29.25
C GLU A 222 10.22 -24.52 -30.76
N ASN A 223 8.97 -24.39 -31.24
CA ASN A 223 8.74 -24.25 -32.68
C ASN A 223 9.29 -22.93 -33.24
N VAL A 224 9.15 -21.82 -32.51
CA VAL A 224 9.77 -20.55 -32.92
C VAL A 224 11.28 -20.67 -32.90
N ASN A 225 11.86 -21.27 -31.86
CA ASN A 225 13.32 -21.50 -31.76
C ASN A 225 13.84 -22.34 -32.94
N LEU A 226 13.13 -23.40 -33.32
CA LEU A 226 13.50 -24.25 -34.45
C LEU A 226 13.40 -23.50 -35.79
N LEU A 227 12.38 -22.66 -35.97
CA LEU A 227 12.24 -21.80 -37.15
C LEU A 227 13.36 -20.77 -37.23
N LEU A 228 13.65 -20.04 -36.14
CA LEU A 228 14.72 -19.05 -36.09
C LEU A 228 16.07 -19.68 -36.47
N LYS A 229 16.40 -20.85 -35.92
CA LYS A 229 17.62 -21.58 -36.27
C LYS A 229 17.71 -21.98 -37.74
N ALA A 230 16.58 -22.28 -38.38
CA ALA A 230 16.55 -22.64 -39.79
C ALA A 230 16.79 -21.43 -40.70
N ILE A 231 16.27 -20.26 -40.33
CA ILE A 231 16.35 -19.03 -41.14
C ILE A 231 17.50 -18.09 -40.74
N ASP A 232 18.22 -18.34 -39.64
CA ASP A 232 19.24 -17.43 -39.08
C ASP A 232 20.31 -17.01 -40.09
N LYS A 233 20.73 -17.94 -40.96
CA LYS A 233 21.73 -17.68 -42.01
C LYS A 233 21.20 -16.83 -43.18
N PHE A 234 19.87 -16.68 -43.27
CA PHE A 234 19.17 -16.03 -44.37
C PHE A 234 18.56 -14.69 -43.96
N VAL A 235 18.63 -14.30 -42.67
CA VAL A 235 18.13 -13.02 -42.17
C VAL A 235 19.29 -12.18 -41.63
N LYS A 236 19.52 -11.01 -42.22
CA LYS A 236 20.59 -10.10 -41.75
C LYS A 236 20.24 -9.49 -40.38
N GLY A 237 21.28 -9.15 -39.61
CA GLY A 237 21.13 -8.35 -38.38
C GLY A 237 21.06 -9.11 -37.05
N ASN A 238 21.49 -10.38 -37.01
CA ASN A 238 21.54 -11.22 -35.78
C ASN A 238 20.20 -11.33 -35.02
N VAL A 239 19.08 -11.05 -35.70
CA VAL A 239 17.73 -11.03 -35.11
C VAL A 239 17.30 -12.44 -34.68
N CYS A 240 17.71 -13.46 -35.41
CA CYS A 240 17.33 -14.86 -35.21
C CYS A 240 18.28 -15.64 -34.26
N SER A 241 19.31 -14.99 -33.72
CA SER A 241 20.36 -15.61 -32.89
C SER A 241 19.84 -16.26 -31.60
N SER A 242 18.80 -15.68 -31.00
CA SER A 242 18.15 -16.24 -29.81
C SER A 242 16.70 -15.75 -29.68
N LEU A 243 15.87 -16.52 -28.95
CA LEU A 243 14.50 -16.11 -28.64
C LEU A 243 14.42 -14.77 -27.90
N GLN A 244 15.39 -14.51 -27.01
CA GLN A 244 15.45 -13.26 -26.25
C GLN A 244 15.75 -12.07 -27.16
N GLN A 245 16.74 -12.23 -28.04
CA GLN A 245 17.10 -11.19 -29.01
C GLN A 245 15.94 -10.93 -29.97
N PHE A 246 15.37 -12.00 -30.53
CA PHE A 246 14.20 -11.94 -31.41
C PHE A 246 13.04 -11.17 -30.77
N THR A 247 12.69 -11.51 -29.52
CA THR A 247 11.63 -10.81 -28.77
C THR A 247 11.95 -9.32 -28.63
N ARG A 248 13.16 -8.98 -28.18
CA ARG A 248 13.59 -7.58 -27.98
C ARG A 248 13.63 -6.76 -29.26
N THR A 249 13.87 -7.39 -30.40
CA THR A 249 13.87 -6.71 -31.70
C THR A 249 12.45 -6.41 -32.18
N LEU A 250 11.46 -7.23 -31.81
CA LEU A 250 10.08 -7.05 -32.25
C LEU A 250 9.29 -6.06 -31.40
N VAL A 251 9.59 -5.94 -30.11
CA VAL A 251 8.80 -5.13 -29.18
C VAL A 251 9.63 -4.04 -28.50
N CYS A 252 9.05 -2.86 -28.31
CA CYS A 252 9.71 -1.76 -27.60
C CYS A 252 9.95 -2.06 -26.11
N ASN A 253 9.04 -2.80 -25.48
CA ASN A 253 9.12 -3.14 -24.06
C ASN A 253 8.52 -4.53 -23.78
N THR A 254 9.34 -5.45 -23.27
CA THR A 254 8.94 -6.84 -22.97
C THR A 254 8.05 -6.99 -21.75
N VAL A 255 7.93 -5.94 -20.92
CA VAL A 255 7.08 -5.90 -19.72
C VAL A 255 5.72 -5.26 -20.02
N ASN A 256 5.60 -4.53 -21.13
CA ASN A 256 4.35 -3.89 -21.51
C ASN A 256 3.43 -4.88 -22.24
N GLN A 257 2.18 -4.99 -21.79
CA GLN A 257 1.19 -5.91 -22.36
C GLN A 257 0.86 -5.58 -23.82
N GLU A 258 0.61 -4.31 -24.14
CA GLU A 258 0.23 -3.88 -25.50
C GLU A 258 1.33 -4.20 -26.52
N CYS A 259 2.59 -4.01 -26.14
CA CYS A 259 3.75 -4.38 -26.95
C CYS A 259 3.79 -5.90 -27.22
N MET A 260 3.69 -6.71 -26.16
CA MET A 260 3.75 -8.17 -26.28
C MET A 260 2.51 -8.78 -26.95
N PHE A 261 1.41 -8.03 -27.02
CA PHE A 261 0.17 -8.45 -27.67
C PHE A 261 0.06 -7.94 -29.11
N LEU A 262 1.11 -7.28 -29.62
CA LEU A 262 1.16 -6.67 -30.95
C LEU A 262 0.07 -5.61 -31.18
N ALA A 263 -0.34 -4.91 -30.13
CA ALA A 263 -1.31 -3.80 -30.18
C ALA A 263 -0.62 -2.42 -30.15
N CYS A 264 0.71 -2.39 -30.00
CA CYS A 264 1.48 -1.15 -29.95
C CYS A 264 1.71 -0.60 -31.37
N PRO A 265 1.31 0.66 -31.67
CA PRO A 265 1.52 1.26 -32.99
C PRO A 265 3.00 1.37 -33.39
N LEU A 266 3.90 1.49 -32.41
CA LEU A 266 5.35 1.56 -32.65
C LEU A 266 5.98 0.19 -32.97
N CYS A 267 5.29 -0.90 -32.66
CA CYS A 267 5.80 -2.26 -32.88
C CYS A 267 5.26 -2.92 -34.15
N GLU A 268 4.20 -2.35 -34.75
CA GLU A 268 3.45 -2.97 -35.84
C GLU A 268 4.32 -3.29 -37.06
N SER A 269 5.23 -2.39 -37.42
CA SER A 269 6.13 -2.57 -38.57
C SER A 269 7.42 -3.33 -38.25
N ASN A 270 7.75 -3.56 -36.97
CA ASN A 270 9.05 -4.14 -36.60
C ASN A 270 9.31 -5.52 -37.21
N PHE A 271 8.27 -6.37 -37.33
CA PHE A 271 8.46 -7.68 -37.97
C PHE A 271 8.81 -7.53 -39.45
N GLN A 272 8.13 -6.61 -40.15
CA GLN A 272 8.40 -6.33 -41.56
C GLN A 272 9.82 -5.77 -41.73
N GLU A 273 10.13 -4.67 -41.05
CA GLU A 273 11.39 -3.94 -41.19
C GLU A 273 12.61 -4.73 -40.71
N LYS A 274 12.47 -5.53 -39.64
CA LYS A 274 13.60 -6.22 -39.01
C LYS A 274 13.77 -7.65 -39.49
N VAL A 275 12.72 -8.32 -39.93
CA VAL A 275 12.79 -9.72 -40.38
C VAL A 275 12.62 -9.82 -41.88
N ILE A 276 11.46 -9.43 -42.43
CA ILE A 276 11.12 -9.66 -43.84
C ILE A 276 12.05 -8.86 -44.77
N ASP A 277 12.24 -7.58 -44.52
CA ASP A 277 13.05 -6.71 -45.39
C ASP A 277 14.56 -7.06 -45.34
N ASN A 278 14.96 -7.88 -44.38
CA ASN A 278 16.35 -8.35 -44.20
C ASN A 278 16.56 -9.79 -44.67
N VAL A 279 15.55 -10.43 -45.29
CA VAL A 279 15.69 -11.76 -45.88
C VAL A 279 16.60 -11.72 -47.09
N VAL A 280 17.49 -12.69 -47.19
CA VAL A 280 18.42 -12.90 -48.30
C VAL A 280 18.15 -14.28 -48.88
N ASN A 281 18.12 -14.37 -50.22
CA ASN A 281 17.89 -15.62 -50.94
C ASN A 281 16.55 -16.29 -50.59
N GLY A 282 15.46 -15.50 -50.51
CA GLY A 282 14.10 -15.93 -50.12
C GLY A 282 13.57 -17.19 -50.82
N ALA A 283 13.88 -17.35 -52.12
CA ALA A 283 13.48 -18.52 -52.92
C ALA A 283 14.26 -19.81 -52.61
N THR A 284 15.28 -19.76 -51.75
CA THR A 284 16.11 -20.94 -51.41
C THR A 284 15.29 -21.97 -50.65
N ARG A 285 15.37 -23.24 -51.04
CA ARG A 285 14.72 -24.32 -50.30
C ARG A 285 15.52 -24.70 -49.06
N ILE A 286 14.84 -24.73 -47.93
CA ILE A 286 15.40 -25.11 -46.64
C ILE A 286 14.55 -26.20 -45.99
N LYS A 287 15.15 -26.92 -45.05
CA LYS A 287 14.46 -27.90 -44.20
C LYS A 287 14.41 -27.38 -42.78
N TRP A 288 13.26 -27.51 -42.13
CA TRP A 288 13.10 -27.16 -40.72
C TRP A 288 12.30 -28.22 -39.98
N ARG A 289 12.34 -28.18 -38.65
CA ARG A 289 11.61 -29.12 -37.78
C ARG A 289 10.59 -28.38 -36.94
N GLN A 290 9.45 -29.01 -36.66
CA GLN A 290 8.45 -28.51 -35.72
C GLN A 290 7.81 -29.64 -34.93
N TRP A 291 7.42 -29.34 -33.70
CA TRP A 291 6.54 -30.18 -32.91
C TRP A 291 5.09 -29.98 -33.33
N VAL A 292 4.41 -31.09 -33.60
CA VAL A 292 3.00 -31.15 -33.96
C VAL A 292 2.31 -32.07 -32.96
N ASN A 293 1.12 -31.69 -32.50
CA ASN A 293 0.29 -32.56 -31.67
C ASN A 293 -0.55 -33.46 -32.57
N ILE A 294 -0.32 -34.77 -32.50
CA ILE A 294 -1.08 -35.79 -33.21
C ILE A 294 -1.64 -36.73 -32.17
N ASN A 295 -2.96 -36.83 -32.09
CA ASN A 295 -3.67 -37.69 -31.12
C ASN A 295 -3.23 -37.47 -29.66
N GLY A 296 -3.01 -36.21 -29.27
CA GLY A 296 -2.59 -35.85 -27.90
C GLY A 296 -1.12 -36.15 -27.57
N ARG A 297 -0.32 -36.61 -28.54
CA ARG A 297 1.13 -36.78 -28.39
C ARG A 297 1.88 -35.77 -29.26
N ALA A 298 2.87 -35.12 -28.68
CA ALA A 298 3.75 -34.22 -29.39
C ALA A 298 4.80 -35.03 -30.17
N GLU A 299 4.80 -34.90 -31.50
CA GLU A 299 5.77 -35.53 -32.40
C GLU A 299 6.56 -34.46 -33.14
N LYS A 300 7.88 -34.66 -33.30
CA LYS A 300 8.75 -33.74 -34.03
C LYS A 300 8.83 -34.17 -35.50
N LYS A 301 8.29 -33.35 -36.39
CA LYS A 301 8.29 -33.60 -37.84
C LYS A 301 9.24 -32.66 -38.58
N GLU A 302 9.77 -33.15 -39.69
CA GLU A 302 10.59 -32.37 -40.62
C GLU A 302 9.73 -31.90 -41.79
N PHE A 303 9.94 -30.65 -42.18
CA PHE A 303 9.22 -29.96 -43.24
C PHE A 303 10.24 -29.33 -44.20
N GLU A 304 9.80 -29.07 -45.43
CA GLU A 304 10.60 -28.41 -46.45
C GLU A 304 9.77 -27.35 -47.18
N GLY A 305 10.45 -26.33 -47.68
CA GLY A 305 9.83 -25.15 -48.29
C GLY A 305 10.87 -24.06 -48.55
N SER A 306 10.43 -22.93 -49.08
CA SER A 306 11.30 -21.77 -49.30
C SER A 306 11.60 -21.01 -47.99
N VAL A 307 12.64 -20.19 -47.99
CA VAL A 307 12.94 -19.28 -46.86
C VAL A 307 11.74 -18.34 -46.64
N ASP A 308 11.16 -17.80 -47.71
CA ASP A 308 10.01 -16.89 -47.61
C ASP A 308 8.78 -17.55 -46.99
N GLU A 309 8.45 -18.78 -47.41
CA GLU A 309 7.38 -19.59 -46.80
C GLU A 309 7.63 -19.82 -45.30
N THR A 310 8.90 -20.05 -44.94
CA THR A 310 9.30 -20.29 -43.55
C THR A 310 9.17 -19.02 -42.70
N VAL A 311 9.48 -17.85 -43.26
CA VAL A 311 9.33 -16.54 -42.60
C VAL A 311 7.86 -16.18 -42.42
N GLU A 312 6.99 -16.44 -43.40
CA GLU A 312 5.54 -16.26 -43.26
C GLU A 312 4.95 -17.22 -42.22
N LEU A 313 5.43 -18.46 -42.19
CA LEU A 313 5.05 -19.40 -41.12
C LEU A 313 5.52 -18.91 -39.74
N LEU A 314 6.72 -18.33 -39.64
CA LEU A 314 7.18 -17.71 -38.41
C LEU A 314 6.26 -16.56 -38.00
N LYS A 315 5.92 -15.65 -38.93
CA LYS A 315 5.01 -14.51 -38.71
C LYS A 315 3.68 -14.96 -38.10
N SER A 316 3.08 -16.03 -38.65
CA SER A 316 1.82 -16.59 -38.15
C SER A 316 1.91 -17.07 -36.69
N LYS A 317 3.10 -17.45 -36.21
CA LYS A 317 3.34 -17.96 -34.86
C LYS A 317 3.78 -16.88 -33.87
N VAL A 318 4.26 -15.72 -34.34
CA VAL A 318 4.79 -14.64 -33.48
C VAL A 318 3.76 -14.17 -32.46
N LYS A 319 2.50 -13.97 -32.87
CA LYS A 319 1.43 -13.49 -31.98
C LYS A 319 1.26 -14.42 -30.75
N TYR A 320 1.15 -15.72 -30.98
CA TYR A 320 0.98 -16.71 -29.91
C TYR A 320 2.24 -16.85 -29.06
N PHE A 321 3.41 -16.77 -29.67
CA PHE A 321 4.69 -16.81 -28.98
C PHE A 321 4.86 -15.63 -28.02
N LEU A 322 4.69 -14.39 -28.48
CA LEU A 322 4.85 -13.19 -27.65
C LEU A 322 3.82 -13.16 -26.51
N PHE A 323 2.56 -13.48 -26.81
CA PHE A 323 1.52 -13.62 -25.79
C PHE A 323 1.95 -14.60 -24.69
N HIS A 324 2.45 -15.79 -25.09
CA HIS A 324 2.87 -16.80 -24.14
C HIS A 324 4.13 -16.39 -23.34
N VAL A 325 5.09 -15.70 -23.97
CA VAL A 325 6.26 -15.12 -23.27
C VAL A 325 5.81 -14.14 -22.17
N TYR A 326 4.86 -13.26 -22.49
CA TYR A 326 4.32 -12.29 -21.53
C TYR A 326 3.60 -12.99 -20.38
N VAL A 327 2.63 -13.86 -20.67
CA VAL A 327 1.88 -14.59 -19.63
C VAL A 327 2.83 -15.37 -18.71
N LYS A 328 3.80 -16.08 -19.28
CA LYS A 328 4.82 -16.79 -18.49
C LYS A 328 5.60 -15.83 -17.58
N SER A 329 5.97 -14.65 -18.07
CA SER A 329 6.72 -13.68 -17.26
C SER A 329 5.90 -13.15 -16.09
N VAL A 330 4.61 -12.88 -16.29
CA VAL A 330 3.68 -12.45 -15.24
C VAL A 330 3.46 -13.56 -14.21
N GLN A 331 3.38 -14.81 -14.66
CA GLN A 331 3.22 -15.97 -13.76
C GLN A 331 4.50 -16.33 -12.98
N ALA A 332 5.66 -15.85 -13.42
CA ALA A 332 6.94 -16.09 -12.76
C ALA A 332 7.37 -14.96 -11.81
N ALA A 333 6.76 -13.76 -11.95
CA ALA A 333 6.92 -12.64 -11.04
C ALA A 333 6.10 -12.86 -9.76
#